data_AF-A0A835X6P3-F1
#
_entry.id   AF-A0A835X6P3-F1
#
_cell.length_a   1.000
_cell.length_b   1.000
_cell.length_c   1.000
_cell.angle_alpha   90.00
_cell.angle_beta   90.00
_cell.angle_gamma   90.00
#
_symmetry.space_group_name_H-M   'P 1'
#
loop_
_entity.id
_entity.type
_entity.pdbx_description
1 polymer ?
#
loop_
_entity_poly.entity_id
_entity_poly.type
_entity_poly.pdbx_seq_one_letter_code
_entity_poly.pdbx_strand_id
1 'polypeptide(L)' 'MSAISSAEIKQEFLRSKMGLAGLGILVILILVSIISVILIPIDTFKEWNNPGSWISNPKTSMPVWVNFLSSEKIPEH' A
#
# COMPACT_ATOMS: atom_id res chain seq x y z
N MET A 1 -33.62 -25.56 13.14
CA MET A 1 -32.68 -24.79 12.32
C MET A 1 -31.31 -24.97 12.95
N SER A 2 -30.37 -25.64 12.28
CA SER A 2 -29.02 -25.84 12.80
C SER A 2 -28.32 -24.49 12.89
N ALA A 3 -27.81 -24.14 14.08
CA ALA A 3 -27.06 -22.91 14.27
C ALA A 3 -25.77 -22.98 13.44
N ILE A 4 -25.59 -22.01 12.53
CA ILE A 4 -24.39 -21.90 11.72
C ILE A 4 -23.21 -21.65 12.66
N SER A 5 -22.21 -22.54 12.65
CA SER A 5 -21.05 -22.39 13.52
C SER A 5 -20.03 -21.41 12.92
N SER A 6 -19.28 -20.71 13.77
CA SER A 6 -18.22 -19.79 13.33
C SER A 6 -17.09 -20.49 12.56
N ALA A 7 -16.85 -21.78 12.81
CA ALA A 7 -15.90 -22.59 12.06
C ALA A 7 -16.36 -22.81 10.61
N GLU A 8 -17.66 -23.05 10.43
CA GLU A 8 -18.30 -23.29 9.13
C GLU A 8 -18.26 -22.02 8.26
N ILE A 9 -18.52 -20.85 8.86
CA ILE A 9 -18.37 -19.54 8.19
C ILE A 9 -16.93 -19.30 7.75
N LYS A 10 -15.95 -19.57 8.63
CA LYS A 10 -14.52 -19.42 8.28
C LYS A 10 -14.13 -20.34 7.12
N GLN A 11 -14.58 -21.60 7.16
CA GLN A 11 -14.29 -22.57 6.12
C GLN A 11 -14.87 -22.15 4.77
N GLU A 12 -16.12 -21.69 4.74
CA GLU A 12 -16.77 -21.26 3.51
C GLU A 12 -16.16 -19.94 2.97
N PHE A 13 -15.82 -19.02 3.86
CA PHE A 13 -15.14 -17.77 3.49
C PHE A 13 -13.76 -18.03 2.86
N LEU A 14 -12.98 -18.95 3.45
CA LEU A 14 -11.65 -19.32 2.91
C LEU A 14 -11.73 -20.04 1.55
N ARG A 15 -12.87 -20.67 1.23
CA ARG A 15 -13.12 -21.25 -0.11
C ARG A 15 -13.50 -20.20 -1.16
N SER A 16 -13.99 -19.03 -0.74
CA SER A 16 -14.36 -17.94 -1.64
C SER A 16 -13.13 -17.20 -2.16
N LYS A 17 -12.85 -17.32 -3.46
CA LYS A 17 -11.73 -16.62 -4.13
C LYS A 17 -11.84 -15.10 -3.98
N MET A 18 -13.05 -14.55 -4.09
CA MET A 18 -13.30 -13.12 -3.91
C MET A 18 -13.14 -12.69 -2.45
N GLY A 19 -13.61 -13.50 -1.49
CA GLY A 19 -13.42 -13.23 -0.06
C GLY A 19 -11.94 -13.20 0.33
N LEU A 20 -11.16 -14.15 -0.19
CA LEU A 20 -9.73 -14.21 0.04
C LEU A 20 -8.96 -13.04 -0.61
N ALA A 21 -9.37 -12.61 -1.81
CA ALA A 21 -8.80 -11.43 -2.47
C ALA A 21 -9.06 -10.15 -1.65
N GLY A 22 -10.29 -9.97 -1.17
CA GLY A 22 -10.64 -8.83 -0.30
C GLY A 22 -9.84 -8.83 1.01
N LEU A 23 -9.73 -10.00 1.66
CA LEU A 23 -8.90 -10.16 2.86
C LEU A 23 -7.42 -9.83 2.58
N GLY A 24 -6.89 -10.27 1.44
CA GLY A 24 -5.54 -9.98 1.00
C GLY A 24 -5.29 -8.48 0.83
N ILE A 25 -6.18 -7.76 0.14
CA ILE A 25 -6.10 -6.30 0.00
C ILE A 25 -6.09 -5.63 1.39
N LEU A 26 -6.97 -6.06 2.28
CA LEU A 26 -7.09 -5.50 3.63
C LEU A 26 -5.81 -5.70 4.44
N VAL A 27 -5.21 -6.90 4.39
CA VAL A 27 -3.92 -7.20 5.02
C VAL A 27 -2.81 -6.32 4.44
N ILE A 28 -2.74 -6.16 3.11
CA ILE A 28 -1.74 -5.30 2.45
C ILE A 28 -1.89 -3.85 2.94
N LEU A 29 -3.11 -3.32 3.01
CA LEU A 29 -3.34 -1.95 3.47
C LEU A 29 -2.91 -1.76 4.93
N ILE A 30 -3.19 -2.73 5.80
CA ILE A 30 -2.74 -2.69 7.21
C ILE A 30 -1.21 -2.70 7.27
N LEU A 31 -0.56 -3.57 6.49
CA LEU A 31 0.91 -3.64 6.46
C LEU A 31 1.52 -2.33 5.98
N VAL A 32 1.00 -1.73 4.91
CA VAL A 32 1.45 -0.42 4.40
C VAL A 32 1.30 0.65 5.48
N SER A 33 0.18 0.65 6.22
CA SER A 33 -0.04 1.59 7.31
C SER A 33 0.99 1.42 8.44
N ILE A 34 1.25 0.19 8.87
CA ILE A 34 2.25 -0.09 9.91
C ILE A 34 3.66 0.31 9.45
N ILE A 35 4.03 -0.05 8.22
CA ILE A 35 5.32 0.29 7.63
C ILE A 35 5.51 1.81 7.57
N SER A 36 4.46 2.54 7.17
CA SER A 36 4.48 4.02 7.14
C SER A 36 4.80 4.60 8.51
N VAL A 37 4.13 4.13 9.57
CA VAL A 37 4.36 4.60 10.95
C VAL A 37 5.78 4.30 11.45
N ILE A 38 6.37 3.18 11.03
CA ILE A 38 7.71 2.77 11.47
C ILE A 38 8.82 3.50 10.69
N LEU A 39 8.66 3.62 9.38
CA LEU A 39 9.73 4.09 8.49
C LEU A 39 9.70 5.59 8.22
N ILE A 40 8.55 6.26 8.33
CA ILE A 40 8.40 7.67 7.99
C ILE A 40 8.42 8.52 9.27
N PRO A 41 9.45 9.36 9.48
CA PRO A 41 9.51 10.25 10.64
C PRO A 41 8.35 11.24 10.65
N ILE A 42 7.80 11.54 11.83
CA ILE A 42 6.65 12.44 11.98
C ILE A 42 6.93 13.87 11.49
N ASP A 43 8.19 14.30 11.53
CA ASP A 43 8.61 15.62 11.04
C ASP A 43 8.48 15.76 9.52
N THR A 44 8.44 14.65 8.77
CA THR A 44 8.21 14.65 7.30
C THR A 44 6.91 15.37 6.93
N PHE A 45 5.92 15.37 7.82
CA PHE A 45 4.66 16.08 7.61
C PHE A 45 4.85 17.61 7.47
N LYS A 46 5.83 18.18 8.18
CA LYS A 46 6.15 19.61 8.10
C LYS A 46 6.72 19.98 6.73
N GLU A 47 7.49 19.07 6.14
CA GLU A 47 8.11 19.24 4.83
C GLU A 47 7.14 19.02 3.67
N TRP A 48 6.00 18.36 3.90
CA TRP A 48 5.03 18.06 2.85
C TRP A 48 4.54 19.31 2.09
N ASN A 49 4.32 20.41 2.82
CA ASN A 49 3.90 21.69 2.26
C ASN A 49 5.05 22.68 2.04
N ASN A 50 6.31 22.28 2.25
CA ASN A 50 7.48 23.12 2.02
C ASN A 50 7.94 23.02 0.55
N PRO A 51 7.80 24.05 -0.29
CA PRO A 51 8.21 23.99 -1.69
C PRO A 51 9.70 23.70 -1.87
N GLY A 52 10.54 24.12 -0.91
CA GLY A 52 11.98 23.86 -0.92
C GLY A 52 12.32 22.37 -0.93
N SER A 53 11.51 21.58 -0.22
CA SER A 53 11.69 20.12 -0.07
C SER A 53 11.33 19.34 -1.34
N TRP A 54 10.70 20.00 -2.31
CA TRP A 54 10.33 19.42 -3.61
C TRP A 54 11.15 19.98 -4.78
N ILE A 55 12.16 20.82 -4.55
CA ILE A 55 12.94 21.45 -5.64
C ILE A 55 13.60 20.40 -6.56
N SER A 56 14.11 19.31 -5.99
CA SER A 56 14.70 18.20 -6.75
C SER A 56 13.67 17.26 -7.36
N ASN A 57 12.39 17.39 -6.99
CA ASN A 57 11.29 16.53 -7.41
C ASN A 57 10.11 17.39 -7.89
N PRO A 58 10.24 18.09 -9.04
CA PRO A 58 9.15 18.90 -9.59
C PRO A 58 7.87 18.08 -9.77
N LYS A 59 6.70 18.74 -9.81
CA LYS A 59 5.38 18.08 -9.87
C LYS A 59 5.20 17.14 -11.07
N THR A 60 5.97 17.33 -12.12
CA THR A 60 5.96 16.50 -13.33
C THR A 60 6.92 15.31 -13.26
N SER A 61 7.66 15.16 -12.16
CA SER A 61 8.60 14.05 -11.97
C SER A 61 7.82 12.74 -11.89
N MET A 62 8.28 11.77 -12.67
CA MET A 62 7.70 10.43 -12.62
C MET A 62 8.09 9.77 -11.29
N PRO A 63 7.15 9.09 -10.62
CA PRO A 63 7.50 8.31 -9.45
C PRO A 63 8.54 7.24 -9.80
N VAL A 64 9.48 6.99 -8.88
CA VAL A 64 10.57 6.02 -9.07
C VAL A 64 10.06 4.62 -9.43
N TRP A 65 8.90 4.23 -8.91
CA TRP A 65 8.31 2.93 -9.21
C TRP A 65 7.90 2.75 -10.69
N VAL A 66 7.75 3.83 -11.45
CA VAL A 66 7.53 3.72 -12.89
C VAL A 66 8.76 3.09 -13.55
N ASN A 67 9.97 3.43 -13.08
CA ASN A 67 11.20 2.81 -13.57
C ASN A 67 11.26 1.31 -13.24
N PHE A 68 10.67 0.87 -12.12
CA PHE A 68 10.62 -0.55 -11.75
C PHE A 68 9.79 -1.37 -12.74
N LEU A 69 8.70 -0.80 -13.24
CA LEU A 69 7.75 -1.46 -14.15
C LEU A 69 8.05 -1.22 -15.64
N SER A 70 8.93 -0.26 -15.96
CA SER A 70 9.28 0.07 -17.33
C SER A 70 10.27 -0.94 -17.94
N SER A 71 10.04 -1.32 -19.19
CA SER A 71 10.95 -2.20 -19.95
C SER A 71 12.26 -1.49 -20.31
N GLU A 72 12.20 -0.18 -20.57
CA GLU A 72 13.37 0.67 -20.76
C GLU A 72 13.58 1.51 -19.50
N LYS A 73 14.81 1.45 -18.95
CA LYS A 73 15.16 2.16 -17.73
C LYS A 73 15.44 3.63 -18.02
N ILE A 74 14.72 4.50 -17.30
CA ILE A 74 14.91 5.94 -17.34
C ILE A 74 16.08 6.28 -16.39
N PRO A 75 16.97 7.22 -16.73
CA PRO A 75 18.03 7.67 -15.82
C PRO A 75 17.44 8.19 -14.50
N GLU A 76 17.94 7.68 -13.38
CA GLU A 76 17.58 8.14 -12.04
C GLU A 76 18.36 9.41 -11.69
N HIS A 77 17.73 10.32 -10.94
CA HIS A 77 18.26 11.63 -10.56
C HIS A 77 18.99 11.59 -9.22
#